data_AF-A0A954KY11-F1
#
_entry.id   AF-A0A954KY11-F1
#
_cell.length_a   1.000
_cell.length_b   1.000
_cell.length_c   1.000
_cell.angle_alpha   90.00
_cell.angle_beta   90.00
_cell.angle_gamma   90.00
#
_symmetry.space_group_name_H-M   'P 1'
#
loop_
_entity.id
_entity.type
_entity.pdbx_description
1 polymer ?
#
loop_
_entity_poly.entity_id
_entity_poly.type
_entity_poly.pdbx_seq_one_letter_code
_entity_poly.pdbx_strand_id
1 'polypeptide(L)'
;PGMLGRSSLFRIYAADSQNPESRHLLGKGLKPFILRRTKQQVANDLPDKVEQTVHCRMGKTQQKLYDEMRMHYRDSLLGMVRDQGVAKSQMHVLEALLRLRQAACHPGLLDPERYDESSAKLDTLLSQLDEIIDEGHKALVFSQFTSLLAIVRKHLDKRGVVYEYLDGQTRSRKKHVDRFQNDPECPVFLISL
;
A
#
# COMPACT_ATOMS: atom_id res chain seq x y z
N PRO A 1 31.21 -16.47 14.53
CA PRO A 1 31.69 -15.16 15.06
C PRO A 1 33.06 -14.81 14.47
N GLY A 2 33.12 -13.88 13.50
CA GLY A 2 34.39 -13.43 12.88
C GLY A 2 34.45 -13.46 11.34
N MET A 3 33.58 -14.21 10.66
CA MET A 3 33.61 -14.35 9.18
C MET A 3 33.24 -13.09 8.40
N LEU A 4 32.47 -12.17 8.97
CA LEU A 4 32.06 -10.92 8.31
C LEU A 4 32.99 -9.73 8.65
N GLY A 5 34.11 -9.98 9.33
CA GLY A 5 35.02 -8.93 9.80
C GLY A 5 34.40 -8.02 10.86
N ARG A 6 35.10 -6.93 11.21
CA ARG A 6 34.56 -5.85 12.05
C ARG A 6 33.43 -5.14 11.28
N SER A 7 32.38 -4.66 11.96
CA SER A 7 31.18 -4.08 11.31
C SER A 7 31.45 -2.88 10.39
N SER A 8 32.67 -2.34 10.37
CA SER A 8 33.14 -1.32 9.43
C SER A 8 33.30 -1.84 8.00
N LEU A 9 33.89 -3.03 7.80
CA LEU A 9 34.07 -3.60 6.45
C LEU A 9 32.74 -3.99 5.81
N PHE A 10 31.85 -4.60 6.59
CA PHE A 10 30.48 -4.87 6.15
C PHE A 10 29.75 -3.58 5.74
N ARG A 11 29.93 -2.49 6.49
CA ARG A 11 29.37 -1.17 6.13
C ARG A 11 29.93 -0.61 4.83
N ILE A 12 31.22 -0.80 4.55
CA ILE A 12 31.83 -0.33 3.30
C ILE A 12 31.24 -1.07 2.09
N TYR A 13 31.13 -2.40 2.17
CA TYR A 13 30.52 -3.18 1.09
C TYR A 13 29.00 -2.98 0.98
N ALA A 14 28.31 -2.71 2.09
CA ALA A 14 26.87 -2.43 2.11
C ALA A 14 26.51 -0.98 1.74
N ALA A 15 27.48 -0.05 1.79
CA ALA A 15 27.25 1.36 1.48
C ALA A 15 26.89 1.60 0.01
N ASP A 16 27.46 0.80 -0.90
CA ASP A 16 27.12 0.86 -2.31
C ASP A 16 26.38 -0.41 -2.76
N SER A 17 25.07 -0.38 -2.53
CA SER A 17 24.16 -1.46 -2.92
C SER A 17 24.00 -1.64 -4.44
N GLN A 18 24.48 -0.69 -5.25
CA GLN A 18 24.37 -0.75 -6.71
C GLN A 18 25.60 -1.38 -7.36
N ASN A 19 26.74 -1.43 -6.67
CA ASN A 19 27.95 -2.09 -7.16
C ASN A 19 27.77 -3.63 -7.22
N PRO A 20 27.86 -4.25 -8.42
CA PRO A 20 27.68 -5.69 -8.58
C PRO A 20 28.68 -6.55 -7.79
N GLU A 21 29.93 -6.12 -7.67
CA GLU A 21 30.97 -6.85 -6.93
C GLU A 21 30.71 -6.84 -5.44
N SER A 22 30.34 -5.68 -4.89
CA SER A 22 29.95 -5.52 -3.48
C SER A 22 28.75 -6.42 -3.14
N ARG A 23 27.73 -6.47 -4.02
CA ARG A 23 26.58 -7.37 -3.84
C ARG A 23 26.99 -8.84 -3.90
N HIS A 24 27.90 -9.22 -4.79
CA HIS A 24 28.38 -10.59 -4.91
C HIS A 24 29.17 -11.04 -3.67
N LEU A 25 30.07 -10.20 -3.16
CA LEU A 25 30.84 -10.45 -1.94
C LEU A 25 29.94 -10.56 -0.71
N LEU A 26 28.98 -9.65 -0.56
CA LEU A 26 27.97 -9.73 0.50
C LEU A 26 27.13 -11.01 0.38
N GLY A 27 26.69 -11.35 -0.83
CA GLY A 27 25.95 -12.58 -1.09
C GLY A 27 26.70 -13.84 -0.66
N LYS A 28 28.01 -13.92 -0.94
CA LYS A 28 28.88 -15.01 -0.49
C LYS A 28 29.02 -15.06 1.03
N GLY A 29 29.23 -13.92 1.68
CA GLY A 29 29.36 -13.85 3.14
C GLY A 29 28.08 -14.19 3.89
N LEU A 30 26.91 -13.86 3.32
CA LEU A 30 25.60 -14.12 3.91
C LEU A 30 25.06 -15.53 3.61
N LYS A 31 25.48 -16.17 2.52
CA LYS A 31 25.01 -17.50 2.07
C LYS A 31 24.98 -18.60 3.16
N PRO A 32 25.98 -18.77 4.05
CA PRO A 32 25.93 -19.78 5.10
C PRO A 32 24.95 -19.45 6.23
N PHE A 33 24.46 -18.21 6.31
CA PHE A 33 23.54 -17.75 7.37
C PHE A 33 22.12 -17.49 6.87
N ILE A 34 21.95 -17.19 5.58
CA ILE A 34 20.67 -16.81 4.97
C ILE A 34 20.40 -17.70 3.76
N LEU A 35 19.35 -18.52 3.86
CA LEU A 35 18.79 -19.24 2.72
C LEU A 35 17.70 -18.42 2.07
N ARG A 36 17.94 -17.96 0.83
CA ARG A 36 16.94 -17.29 -0.01
C ARG A 36 16.66 -18.16 -1.24
N ARG A 37 15.40 -18.53 -1.43
CA ARG A 37 14.91 -19.26 -2.62
C ARG A 37 13.81 -18.45 -3.29
N THR A 38 13.77 -18.43 -4.62
CA THR A 38 12.65 -17.84 -5.37
C THR A 38 11.54 -18.87 -5.54
N LYS A 39 10.29 -18.43 -5.75
CA LYS A 39 9.17 -19.36 -6.01
C LYS A 39 9.43 -20.24 -7.24
N GLN A 40 10.04 -19.67 -8.27
CA GLN A 40 10.49 -20.38 -9.48
C GLN A 40 11.54 -21.47 -9.21
N GLN A 41 12.26 -21.43 -8.08
CA GLN A 41 13.23 -22.48 -7.72
C GLN A 41 12.59 -23.66 -6.97
N VAL A 42 11.37 -23.50 -6.47
CA VAL A 42 10.75 -24.45 -5.54
C VAL A 42 9.36 -24.92 -5.94
N ALA A 43 8.69 -24.21 -6.84
CA ALA A 43 7.32 -24.51 -7.24
C ALA A 43 7.11 -24.06 -8.69
N ASN A 44 7.54 -24.92 -9.63
CA ASN A 44 7.57 -24.65 -11.07
C ASN A 44 6.17 -24.59 -11.70
N ASP A 45 5.16 -25.14 -11.02
CA ASP A 45 3.78 -25.20 -11.50
C ASP A 45 2.97 -23.94 -11.18
N LEU A 46 3.55 -22.97 -10.46
CA LEU A 46 2.85 -21.70 -10.22
C LEU A 46 2.83 -20.88 -11.52
N PRO A 47 1.65 -20.41 -11.95
CA PRO A 47 1.58 -19.47 -13.05
C PRO A 47 2.34 -18.18 -12.70
N ASP A 48 2.79 -17.49 -13.74
CA ASP A 48 3.48 -16.21 -13.57
C ASP A 48 2.58 -15.19 -12.87
N LYS A 49 3.17 -14.43 -11.95
CA LYS A 49 2.47 -13.33 -11.31
C LYS A 49 2.41 -12.15 -12.28
N VAL A 50 1.21 -11.79 -12.71
CA VAL A 50 0.97 -10.59 -13.50
C VAL A 50 0.83 -9.39 -12.57
N GLU A 51 1.55 -8.30 -12.87
CA GLU A 51 1.42 -7.02 -12.19
C GLU A 51 0.95 -5.97 -13.18
N GLN A 52 -0.15 -5.28 -12.85
CA GLN A 52 -0.71 -4.23 -13.68
C GLN A 52 -0.89 -2.95 -12.85
N THR A 53 -0.44 -1.82 -13.40
CA THR A 53 -0.69 -0.50 -12.81
C THR A 53 -1.91 0.12 -13.48
N VAL A 54 -2.96 0.38 -12.69
CA VAL A 54 -4.19 1.02 -13.16
C VAL A 54 -4.16 2.51 -12.84
N HIS A 55 -4.13 3.36 -13.87
CA HIS A 55 -4.11 4.81 -13.72
C HIS A 55 -5.53 5.36 -13.55
N CYS A 56 -5.89 5.69 -12.31
CA CYS A 56 -7.20 6.28 -11.99
C CYS A 56 -7.15 7.81 -12.14
N ARG A 57 -7.83 8.37 -13.14
CA ARG A 57 -7.88 9.83 -13.36
C ARG A 57 -8.91 10.48 -12.44
N MET A 58 -8.49 11.46 -11.64
CA MET A 58 -9.40 12.19 -10.75
C MET A 58 -10.47 12.95 -11.54
N GLY A 59 -11.70 12.91 -11.05
CA GLY A 59 -12.79 13.77 -11.56
C GLY A 59 -12.54 15.24 -11.21
N LYS A 60 -13.29 16.15 -11.86
CA LYS A 60 -13.08 17.61 -11.73
C LYS A 60 -13.12 18.09 -10.26
N THR A 61 -14.10 17.63 -9.48
CA THR A 61 -14.27 18.03 -8.08
C THR A 61 -13.10 17.57 -7.21
N GLN A 62 -12.74 16.28 -7.30
CA GLN A 62 -11.61 15.71 -6.56
C GLN A 62 -10.29 16.37 -6.96
N GLN A 63 -10.06 16.58 -8.27
CA GLN A 63 -8.85 17.23 -8.79
C GLN A 63 -8.71 18.65 -8.26
N LYS A 64 -9.79 19.44 -8.26
CA LYS A 64 -9.79 20.80 -7.73
C LYS A 64 -9.39 20.82 -6.25
N LEU A 65 -10.02 19.99 -5.43
CA LEU A 65 -9.69 19.87 -4.00
C LEU A 65 -8.22 19.47 -3.78
N TYR A 66 -7.74 18.51 -4.57
CA TYR A 66 -6.35 18.06 -4.51
C TYR A 66 -5.37 19.18 -4.86
N ASP A 67 -5.63 19.93 -5.93
CA ASP A 67 -4.75 21.00 -6.38
C ASP A 67 -4.73 22.19 -5.42
N GLU A 68 -5.89 22.57 -4.85
CA GLU A 68 -5.97 23.59 -3.79
C GLU A 68 -5.12 23.21 -2.58
N MET A 69 -5.25 21.96 -2.10
CA MET A 69 -4.44 21.44 -1.00
C MET A 69 -2.95 21.40 -1.35
N ARG A 70 -2.60 20.96 -2.56
CA ARG A 70 -1.22 20.90 -3.04
C ARG A 70 -0.58 22.29 -3.10
N MET A 71 -1.30 23.30 -3.60
CA MET A 71 -0.81 24.67 -3.65
C MET A 71 -0.60 25.21 -2.23
N HIS A 72 -1.58 25.03 -1.35
CA HIS A 72 -1.49 25.47 0.05
C HIS A 72 -0.27 24.90 0.78
N TYR A 73 -0.04 23.58 0.67
CA TYR A 73 1.14 22.97 1.29
C TYR A 73 2.44 23.42 0.64
N ARG A 74 2.47 23.58 -0.68
CA ARG A 74 3.68 24.05 -1.38
C ARG A 74 4.11 25.42 -0.87
N ASP A 75 3.19 26.37 -0.78
CA ASP A 75 3.50 27.75 -0.37
C ASP A 75 3.93 27.79 1.10
N SER A 76 3.20 27.08 1.96
CA SER A 76 3.50 26.99 3.40
C SER A 76 4.88 26.37 3.66
N LEU A 77 5.20 25.27 2.95
CA LEU A 77 6.48 24.58 3.12
C LEU A 77 7.65 25.39 2.57
N LEU A 78 7.49 26.10 1.44
CA LEU A 78 8.54 26.96 0.91
C LEU A 78 8.89 28.09 1.88
N GLY A 79 7.89 28.69 2.52
CA GLY A 79 8.10 29.68 3.60
C GLY A 79 8.86 29.07 4.79
N MET A 80 8.40 27.94 5.31
CA MET A 80 9.03 27.27 6.45
C MET A 80 10.47 26.84 6.17
N VAL A 81 10.75 26.30 4.98
CA VAL A 81 12.10 25.90 4.58
C VAL A 81 13.03 27.11 4.48
N ARG A 82 12.55 28.24 3.95
CA ARG A 82 13.33 29.48 3.89
C ARG A 82 13.68 30.00 5.29
N ASP A 83 12.72 29.95 6.21
CA ASP A 83 12.86 30.58 7.52
C ASP A 83 13.57 29.68 8.55
N GLN A 84 13.42 28.35 8.46
CA GLN A 84 13.88 27.40 9.49
C GLN A 84 14.83 26.30 8.98
N GLY A 85 14.99 26.18 7.65
CA GLY A 85 15.78 25.15 7.01
C GLY A 85 15.09 23.79 6.90
N VAL A 86 15.54 22.97 5.95
CA VAL A 86 14.89 21.69 5.58
C VAL A 86 14.77 20.71 6.75
N ALA A 87 15.79 20.63 7.61
CA ALA A 87 15.81 19.67 8.72
C ALA A 87 14.68 19.91 9.73
N LYS A 88 14.30 21.16 9.98
CA LYS A 88 13.21 21.51 10.90
C LYS A 88 11.82 21.38 10.25
N SER A 89 11.75 21.47 8.92
CA SER A 89 10.49 21.35 8.17
C SER A 89 10.09 19.92 7.79
N GLN A 90 10.91 18.91 8.10
CA GLN A 90 10.68 17.52 7.66
C GLN A 90 9.31 16.98 8.11
N MET A 91 8.91 17.25 9.36
CA MET A 91 7.63 16.76 9.88
C MET A 91 6.44 17.33 9.09
N HIS A 92 6.49 18.62 8.74
CA HIS A 92 5.46 19.28 7.94
C HIS A 92 5.42 18.73 6.51
N VAL A 93 6.57 18.38 5.91
CA VAL A 93 6.62 17.74 4.59
C VAL A 93 5.96 16.36 4.65
N LEU A 94 6.25 15.55 5.67
CA LEU A 94 5.65 14.22 5.83
C LEU A 94 4.14 14.31 6.05
N GLU A 95 3.68 15.28 6.84
CA GLU A 95 2.25 15.57 7.00
C GLU A 95 1.60 15.95 5.67
N ALA A 96 2.18 16.90 4.92
CA ALA A 96 1.66 17.30 3.62
C ALA A 96 1.55 16.11 2.64
N LEU A 97 2.59 15.27 2.57
CA LEU A 97 2.57 14.07 1.74
C LEU A 97 1.50 13.08 2.18
N LEU A 98 1.31 12.88 3.49
CA LEU A 98 0.25 12.05 4.03
C LEU A 98 -1.13 12.55 3.60
N ARG A 99 -1.37 13.86 3.72
CA ARG A 99 -2.66 14.51 3.38
C ARG A 99 -2.94 14.45 1.89
N LEU A 100 -1.94 14.69 1.05
CA LEU A 100 -2.05 14.51 -0.40
C LEU A 100 -2.34 13.05 -0.77
N ARG A 101 -1.68 12.08 -0.12
CA ARG A 101 -2.00 10.66 -0.32
C ARG A 101 -3.44 10.33 0.04
N GLN A 102 -3.97 10.90 1.13
CA GLN A 102 -5.37 10.74 1.53
C GLN A 102 -6.33 11.35 0.49
N ALA A 103 -6.10 12.60 0.06
CA ALA A 103 -6.88 13.28 -0.98
C ALA A 103 -6.92 12.49 -2.30
N ALA A 104 -5.78 11.93 -2.71
CA ALA A 104 -5.67 11.12 -3.92
C ALA A 104 -6.39 9.77 -3.81
N CYS A 105 -6.59 9.25 -2.61
CA CYS A 105 -7.37 8.04 -2.37
C CYS A 105 -8.86 8.35 -2.37
N HIS A 106 -9.32 9.22 -1.48
CA HIS A 106 -10.73 9.60 -1.37
C HIS A 106 -10.88 10.84 -0.47
N PRO A 107 -11.70 11.85 -0.83
CA PRO A 107 -11.91 13.07 -0.04
C PRO A 107 -12.35 12.80 1.41
N GLY A 108 -13.21 11.79 1.59
CA GLY A 108 -13.64 11.28 2.89
C GLY A 108 -12.53 10.94 3.90
N LEU A 109 -11.29 10.67 3.46
CA LEU A 109 -10.18 10.43 4.41
C LEU A 109 -9.71 11.70 5.13
N LEU A 110 -10.05 12.87 4.60
CA LEU A 110 -9.70 14.17 5.15
C LEU A 110 -10.89 14.80 5.86
N ASP A 111 -12.09 14.58 5.32
CA ASP A 111 -13.33 15.18 5.80
C ASP A 111 -14.44 14.13 5.89
N PRO A 112 -14.88 13.76 7.11
CA PRO A 112 -15.96 12.81 7.33
C PRO A 112 -17.26 13.12 6.59
N GLU A 113 -17.57 14.39 6.34
CA GLU A 113 -18.80 14.79 5.63
C GLU A 113 -18.78 14.35 4.16
N ARG A 114 -17.58 14.08 3.61
CA ARG A 114 -17.36 13.64 2.23
C ARG A 114 -17.24 12.12 2.10
N TYR A 115 -17.65 11.35 3.12
CA TYR A 115 -17.59 9.87 3.07
C TYR A 115 -18.46 9.26 1.98
N ASP A 116 -19.55 9.94 1.60
CA ASP A 116 -20.47 9.48 0.56
C ASP A 116 -20.16 10.07 -0.83
N GLU A 117 -19.14 10.93 -0.96
CA GLU A 117 -18.65 11.36 -2.26
C GLU A 117 -17.97 10.19 -2.99
N SER A 118 -17.93 10.24 -4.33
CA SER A 118 -17.17 9.27 -5.11
C SER A 118 -15.70 9.68 -5.22
N SER A 119 -14.82 8.72 -5.54
CA SER A 119 -13.44 9.02 -5.90
C SER A 119 -12.99 8.11 -7.04
N ALA A 120 -12.06 8.59 -7.86
CA ALA A 120 -11.62 7.83 -9.04
C ALA A 120 -11.13 6.42 -8.69
N LYS A 121 -10.40 6.28 -7.58
CA LYS A 121 -9.91 4.97 -7.13
C LYS A 121 -11.01 4.08 -6.56
N LEU A 122 -11.96 4.66 -5.82
CA LEU A 122 -13.09 3.90 -5.28
C LEU A 122 -13.96 3.37 -6.42
N ASP A 123 -14.29 4.23 -7.39
CA ASP A 123 -15.14 3.87 -8.52
C ASP A 123 -14.50 2.78 -9.39
N THR A 124 -13.19 2.92 -9.68
CA THR A 124 -12.43 1.89 -10.41
C THR A 124 -12.33 0.59 -9.62
N LEU A 125 -12.07 0.65 -8.30
CA LEU A 125 -12.01 -0.54 -7.46
C LEU A 125 -13.35 -1.29 -7.47
N LEU A 126 -14.47 -0.58 -7.28
CA LEU A 126 -15.78 -1.22 -7.24
C LEU A 126 -16.13 -1.87 -8.58
N SER A 127 -15.86 -1.20 -9.70
CA SER A 127 -16.05 -1.78 -11.04
C SER A 127 -15.24 -3.07 -11.23
N GLN A 128 -13.97 -3.08 -10.82
CA GLN A 128 -13.12 -4.27 -10.93
C GLN A 128 -13.55 -5.39 -9.99
N LEU A 129 -14.03 -5.05 -8.79
CA LEU A 129 -14.57 -6.04 -7.87
C LEU A 129 -15.84 -6.68 -8.43
N ASP A 130 -16.72 -5.89 -9.03
CA ASP A 130 -17.94 -6.40 -9.68
C ASP A 130 -17.57 -7.38 -10.80
N GLU A 131 -16.61 -7.05 -11.67
CA GLU A 131 -16.10 -7.96 -12.72
C GLU A 131 -15.51 -9.27 -12.15
N ILE A 132 -14.64 -9.17 -11.13
CA ILE A 132 -14.01 -10.33 -10.49
C ILE A 132 -15.07 -11.24 -9.85
N ILE A 133 -16.09 -10.66 -9.22
CA ILE A 133 -17.17 -11.40 -8.57
C ILE A 133 -18.03 -12.10 -9.62
N ASP A 134 -18.39 -11.41 -10.72
CA ASP A 134 -19.20 -11.97 -11.81
C ASP A 134 -18.48 -13.13 -12.51
N GLU A 135 -17.14 -13.09 -12.61
CA GLU A 135 -16.31 -14.19 -13.10
C GLU A 135 -16.15 -15.36 -12.11
N GLY A 136 -16.69 -15.23 -10.89
CA GLY A 136 -16.58 -16.25 -9.83
C GLY A 136 -15.19 -16.32 -9.18
N HIS A 137 -14.41 -15.24 -9.26
CA HIS A 137 -13.08 -15.13 -8.69
C HIS A 137 -13.10 -14.43 -7.32
N LYS A 138 -12.04 -14.67 -6.53
CA LYS A 138 -11.86 -14.06 -5.21
C LYS A 138 -10.83 -12.93 -5.27
N ALA A 139 -11.11 -11.82 -4.57
CA ALA A 139 -10.27 -10.62 -4.54
C ALA A 139 -9.68 -10.33 -3.15
N LEU A 140 -8.41 -9.95 -3.11
CA LEU A 140 -7.76 -9.37 -1.92
C LEU A 140 -7.52 -7.87 -2.15
N VAL A 141 -8.06 -7.02 -1.28
CA VAL A 141 -7.91 -5.57 -1.35
C VAL A 141 -7.07 -5.07 -0.20
N PHE A 142 -5.92 -4.48 -0.51
CA PHE A 142 -4.98 -3.96 0.49
C PHE A 142 -5.04 -2.43 0.57
N SER A 143 -4.93 -1.88 1.78
CA SER A 143 -4.83 -0.43 2.00
C SER A 143 -4.00 -0.11 3.24
N GLN A 144 -3.21 0.97 3.18
CA GLN A 144 -2.58 1.54 4.37
C GLN A 144 -3.58 2.34 5.24
N PHE A 145 -4.74 2.68 4.70
CA PHE A 145 -5.75 3.49 5.39
C PHE A 145 -6.96 2.63 5.74
N THR A 146 -7.13 2.33 7.03
CA THR A 146 -8.30 1.62 7.54
C THR A 146 -9.60 2.41 7.31
N SER A 147 -9.54 3.74 7.31
CA SER A 147 -10.66 4.61 6.96
C SER A 147 -11.11 4.45 5.50
N LEU A 148 -10.18 4.22 4.56
CA LEU A 148 -10.55 3.88 3.18
C LEU A 148 -11.24 2.52 3.12
N LEU A 149 -10.74 1.53 3.85
CA LEU A 149 -11.42 0.21 3.91
C LEU A 149 -12.81 0.34 4.52
N ALA A 150 -13.02 1.23 5.50
CA ALA A 150 -14.35 1.49 6.04
C ALA A 150 -15.31 2.08 4.99
N ILE A 151 -14.83 2.95 4.11
CA ILE A 151 -15.61 3.45 2.95
C ILE A 151 -15.94 2.29 2.02
N VAL A 152 -14.95 1.46 1.63
CA VAL A 152 -15.17 0.30 0.76
C VAL A 152 -16.21 -0.65 1.35
N ARG A 153 -16.13 -0.96 2.66
CA ARG A 153 -17.12 -1.78 3.37
C ARG A 153 -18.53 -1.27 3.20
N LYS A 154 -18.76 0.04 3.42
CA LYS A 154 -20.08 0.66 3.23
C LYS A 154 -20.63 0.44 1.82
N HIS A 155 -19.76 0.48 0.80
CA HIS A 155 -20.15 0.25 -0.59
C HIS A 155 -20.44 -1.22 -0.90
N LEU A 156 -19.69 -2.15 -0.29
CA LEU A 156 -19.95 -3.59 -0.39
C LEU A 156 -21.24 -3.98 0.33
N ASP A 157 -21.47 -3.46 1.54
CA ASP A 157 -22.70 -3.67 2.31
C ASP A 157 -23.94 -3.23 1.53
N LYS A 158 -23.88 -2.03 0.91
CA LYS A 158 -24.97 -1.51 0.05
C LYS A 158 -25.25 -2.39 -1.17
N ARG A 159 -24.25 -3.14 -1.66
CA ARG A 159 -24.37 -4.07 -2.80
C ARG A 159 -24.76 -5.49 -2.38
N GLY A 160 -24.79 -5.77 -1.08
CA GLY A 160 -24.99 -7.13 -0.57
C GLY A 160 -23.78 -8.05 -0.80
N VAL A 161 -22.59 -7.50 -1.08
CA VAL A 161 -21.38 -8.30 -1.27
C VAL A 161 -20.83 -8.73 0.08
N VAL A 162 -20.69 -10.04 0.29
CA VAL A 162 -20.07 -10.60 1.48
C VAL A 162 -18.55 -10.44 1.39
N TYR A 163 -17.93 -10.05 2.51
CA TYR A 163 -16.49 -9.90 2.59
C TYR A 163 -15.96 -10.26 3.97
N GLU A 164 -14.65 -10.50 4.02
CA GLU A 164 -13.87 -10.54 5.26
C GLU A 164 -13.06 -9.26 5.44
N TYR A 165 -12.75 -8.94 6.70
CA TYR A 165 -11.96 -7.76 7.06
C TYR A 165 -10.87 -8.12 8.06
N LEU A 166 -9.67 -7.57 7.83
CA LEU A 166 -8.52 -7.74 8.72
C LEU A 166 -7.72 -6.46 8.85
N ASP A 167 -7.48 -6.06 10.10
CA ASP A 167 -6.57 -5.00 10.50
C ASP A 167 -5.66 -5.43 11.66
N GLY A 168 -4.85 -4.50 12.18
CA GLY A 168 -3.96 -4.76 13.32
C GLY A 168 -4.67 -5.06 14.65
N GLN A 169 -5.97 -4.80 14.75
CA GLN A 169 -6.78 -5.05 15.95
C GLN A 169 -7.55 -6.38 15.87
N THR A 170 -7.56 -7.01 14.70
CA THR A 170 -8.33 -8.22 14.43
C THR A 170 -7.79 -9.40 15.25
N ARG A 171 -8.66 -9.93 16.12
CA ARG A 171 -8.40 -11.18 16.85
C ARG A 171 -8.77 -12.38 15.98
N SER A 172 -8.19 -13.55 16.28
CA SER A 172 -8.54 -14.80 15.58
C SER A 172 -8.36 -14.73 14.06
N ARG A 173 -7.29 -14.08 13.58
CA ARG A 173 -6.92 -13.93 12.16
C ARG A 173 -7.14 -15.20 11.32
N LYS A 174 -6.78 -16.37 11.87
CA LYS A 174 -6.95 -17.66 11.18
C LYS A 174 -8.40 -17.91 10.77
N LYS A 175 -9.38 -17.58 11.61
CA LYS A 175 -10.81 -17.76 11.31
C LYS A 175 -11.25 -16.96 10.08
N HIS A 176 -10.81 -15.70 9.97
CA HIS A 176 -11.13 -14.85 8.83
C HIS A 176 -10.50 -15.37 7.53
N VAL A 177 -9.24 -15.82 7.60
CA VAL A 177 -8.54 -16.44 6.47
C VAL A 177 -9.23 -17.75 6.07
N ASP A 178 -9.56 -18.61 7.03
CA ASP A 178 -10.22 -19.90 6.78
C ASP A 178 -11.60 -19.69 6.16
N ARG A 179 -12.38 -18.70 6.62
CA ARG A 179 -13.66 -18.35 6.01
C ARG A 179 -13.47 -17.89 4.57
N PHE A 180 -12.58 -16.93 4.31
CA PHE A 180 -12.32 -16.47 2.94
C PHE A 180 -11.84 -17.60 2.01
N GLN A 181 -11.03 -18.54 2.49
CA GLN A 181 -10.52 -19.64 1.66
C GLN A 181 -11.59 -20.70 1.35
N ASN A 182 -12.46 -21.01 2.31
CA ASN A 182 -13.36 -22.17 2.21
C ASN A 182 -14.82 -21.81 1.90
N ASP A 183 -15.24 -20.56 2.11
CA ASP A 183 -16.61 -20.09 1.85
C ASP A 183 -16.70 -19.47 0.43
N PRO A 184 -17.36 -20.13 -0.54
CA PRO A 184 -17.50 -19.60 -1.89
C PRO A 184 -18.27 -18.28 -1.93
N GLU A 185 -19.19 -18.07 -0.99
CA GLU A 185 -20.02 -16.87 -0.89
C GLU A 185 -19.25 -15.66 -0.37
N CYS A 186 -17.99 -15.81 0.04
CA CYS A 186 -17.13 -14.73 0.50
C CYS A 186 -16.10 -14.34 -0.58
N PRO A 187 -16.44 -13.51 -1.59
CA PRO A 187 -15.56 -13.21 -2.71
C PRO A 187 -14.47 -12.19 -2.39
N VAL A 188 -14.64 -11.32 -1.37
CA VAL A 188 -13.71 -10.20 -1.11
C VAL A 188 -13.08 -10.30 0.27
N PHE A 189 -11.78 -9.99 0.38
CA PHE A 189 -11.09 -9.82 1.65
C PHE A 189 -10.38 -8.47 1.69
N LEU A 190 -10.79 -7.62 2.62
CA LEU A 190 -10.20 -6.31 2.89
C LEU A 190 -9.11 -6.41 3.96
N ILE A 191 -7.89 -5.97 3.64
CA ILE A 191 -6.71 -6.14 4.50
C ILE A 191 -5.98 -4.80 4.68
N SER A 192 -5.76 -4.40 5.94
CA SER A 192 -4.87 -3.29 6.25
C SER A 192 -3.40 -3.73 6.18
N LEU A 193 -2.56 -2.86 5.62
CA LEU A 193 -1.09 -3.01 5.58
C LEU A 193 -0.40 -2.24 6.71
#